data_AF-D9CIB0-F1
#
_entry.id   AF-D9CIB0-F1
#
_cell.length_a   1.000
_cell.length_b   1.000
_cell.length_c   1.000
_cell.angle_alpha   90.00
_cell.angle_beta   90.00
_cell.angle_gamma   90.00
#
_symmetry.space_group_name_H-M   'P 1'
#
loop_
_entity.id
_entity.type
_entity.pdbx_description
1 polymer ?
#
loop_
_entity_poly.entity_id
_entity_poly.type
_entity_poly.pdbx_seq_one_letter_code
_entity_poly.pdbx_strand_id
1 'polypeptide(L)'
;MCYFWAGSYEPGRPDSDQFLETDKGKELDGWPGERWLKLSSDNVRRIMEGRIKLAQEKGCDGVDPDNVDGYQNENGLSLTANDSISFLSYLSSIVTPLNLTMGLKNAGSIISQVLPIVHFSVNEQCVQEAECDTFHAFIDAGKPVFHI
;
A
#
# COMPACT_ATOMS: atom_id res chain seq x y z
N MET A 1 7.94 -10.48 7.10
CA MET A 1 7.00 -9.73 6.24
C MET A 1 5.69 -9.52 7.00
N CYS A 2 5.29 -8.27 7.19
CA CYS A 2 4.12 -7.90 7.98
C CYS A 2 3.15 -7.08 7.13
N TYR A 3 2.00 -7.68 6.86
CA TYR A 3 0.92 -7.11 6.08
C TYR A 3 0.13 -6.09 6.90
N PHE A 4 -0.30 -4.99 6.26
CA PHE A 4 -1.36 -4.13 6.77
C PHE A 4 -2.01 -3.34 5.64
N TRP A 5 -3.29 -3.02 5.82
CA TRP A 5 -4.02 -2.13 4.93
C TRP A 5 -3.49 -0.69 5.06
N ALA A 6 -2.91 -0.15 3.98
CA ALA A 6 -2.31 1.18 3.99
C ALA A 6 -3.22 2.23 3.33
N GLY A 7 -3.90 1.84 2.24
CA GLY A 7 -4.81 2.71 1.51
C GLY A 7 -6.29 2.53 1.84
N SER A 8 -6.63 1.71 2.83
CA SER A 8 -8.00 1.58 3.35
C SER A 8 -8.07 1.59 4.89
N TYR A 9 -9.22 2.04 5.36
CA TYR A 9 -9.67 1.98 6.74
C TYR A 9 -10.35 0.64 6.98
N GLU A 10 -9.95 -0.07 8.02
CA GLU A 10 -10.58 -1.31 8.45
C GLU A 10 -11.19 -1.15 9.86
N PRO A 11 -12.48 -1.42 10.04
CA PRO A 11 -13.13 -1.30 11.34
C PRO A 11 -12.62 -2.36 12.32
N GLY A 12 -12.52 -1.99 13.60
CA GLY A 12 -12.14 -2.92 14.68
C GLY A 12 -10.63 -3.14 14.83
N ARG A 13 -9.79 -2.48 14.03
CA ARG A 13 -8.36 -2.38 14.33
C ARG A 13 -8.13 -1.55 15.60
N PRO A 14 -7.09 -1.86 16.42
CA PRO A 14 -6.81 -1.12 17.65
C PRO A 14 -6.57 0.39 17.48
N ASP A 15 -6.23 0.83 16.26
CA ASP A 15 -6.00 2.23 15.88
C ASP A 15 -7.12 2.82 14.99
N SER A 16 -8.22 2.08 14.80
CA SER A 16 -9.32 2.47 13.90
C SER A 16 -10.03 3.76 14.34
N ASP A 17 -10.05 4.07 15.63
CA ASP A 17 -10.62 5.29 16.20
C ASP A 17 -9.78 6.55 15.92
N GLN A 18 -8.54 6.39 15.44
CA GLN A 18 -7.67 7.52 15.10
C GLN A 18 -8.00 8.14 13.73
N PHE A 19 -8.74 7.43 12.87
CA PHE A 19 -9.11 7.93 11.54
C PHE A 19 -10.28 8.90 11.63
N LEU A 20 -10.13 10.07 11.01
CA LEU A 20 -11.20 11.06 10.90
C LEU A 20 -12.16 10.65 9.78
N GLU A 21 -13.42 11.09 9.87
CA GLU A 21 -14.37 10.88 8.76
C GLU A 21 -13.88 11.56 7.47
N THR A 22 -13.14 12.67 7.57
CA THR A 22 -12.53 13.35 6.41
C THR A 22 -11.37 12.58 5.77
N ASP A 23 -10.87 11.54 6.44
CA ASP A 23 -9.84 10.65 5.89
C ASP A 23 -10.44 9.55 5.02
N LYS A 24 -11.76 9.31 5.12
CA LYS A 24 -12.44 8.14 4.56
C LYS A 24 -13.23 8.51 3.31
N GLY A 25 -13.15 7.65 2.30
CA GLY A 25 -13.89 7.71 1.05
C GLY A 25 -15.07 6.76 1.02
N LYS A 26 -15.36 6.25 -0.18
CA LYS A 26 -16.34 5.19 -0.41
C LYS A 26 -15.87 3.86 0.20
N GLU A 27 -16.84 2.98 0.42
CA GLU A 27 -16.57 1.60 0.82
C GLU A 27 -15.88 0.82 -0.30
N LEU A 28 -15.05 -0.15 0.09
CA LEU A 28 -14.42 -1.09 -0.84
C LEU A 28 -15.45 -2.12 -1.29
N ASP A 29 -15.45 -2.42 -2.59
CA ASP A 29 -16.34 -3.46 -3.11
C ASP A 29 -15.90 -4.83 -2.59
N GLY A 30 -16.86 -5.63 -2.12
CA GLY A 30 -16.59 -6.93 -1.49
C GLY A 30 -16.14 -6.90 -0.02
N TRP A 31 -15.86 -5.72 0.56
CA TRP A 31 -15.32 -5.60 1.94
C TRP A 31 -16.19 -4.68 2.81
N PRO A 32 -17.27 -5.20 3.44
CA PRO A 32 -18.22 -4.38 4.19
C PRO A 32 -17.60 -3.60 5.35
N GLY A 33 -17.83 -2.29 5.37
CA GLY A 33 -17.32 -1.38 6.40
C GLY A 33 -15.86 -0.94 6.20
N GLU A 34 -15.16 -1.51 5.22
CA GLU A 34 -13.84 -1.07 4.81
C GLU A 34 -13.97 0.12 3.86
N ARG A 35 -13.15 1.17 4.03
CA ARG A 35 -13.26 2.42 3.24
C ARG A 35 -11.93 2.87 2.67
N TRP A 36 -11.93 3.40 1.45
CA TRP A 36 -10.74 3.99 0.85
C TRP A 36 -10.22 5.16 1.67
N LEU A 37 -8.91 5.34 1.75
CA LEU A 37 -8.28 6.41 2.52
C LEU A 37 -7.76 7.52 1.62
N LYS A 38 -7.84 8.75 2.14
CA LYS A 38 -7.21 9.92 1.54
C LYS A 38 -5.70 9.89 1.81
N LEU A 39 -4.93 9.34 0.86
CA LEU A 39 -3.48 9.11 0.98
C LEU A 39 -2.63 10.38 1.21
N SER A 40 -3.19 11.55 0.87
CA SER A 40 -2.58 12.86 1.12
C SER A 40 -2.87 13.43 2.52
N SER A 41 -3.72 12.79 3.33
CA SER A 41 -4.01 13.23 4.69
C SER A 41 -2.81 12.99 5.62
N ASP A 42 -2.39 14.02 6.34
CA ASP A 42 -1.35 13.93 7.37
C ASP A 42 -1.75 12.96 8.49
N ASN A 43 -3.04 12.86 8.81
CA ASN A 43 -3.52 11.92 9.82
C ASN A 43 -3.37 10.47 9.36
N VAL A 44 -3.75 10.17 8.12
CA VAL A 44 -3.55 8.84 7.51
C VAL A 44 -2.06 8.48 7.50
N ARG A 45 -1.22 9.41 7.05
CA ARG A 45 0.23 9.23 7.01
C ARG A 45 0.81 8.92 8.39
N ARG A 46 0.43 9.69 9.42
CA ARG A 46 0.83 9.45 10.82
C ARG A 46 0.41 8.08 11.33
N ILE A 47 -0.79 7.62 11.01
CA ILE A 47 -1.26 6.29 11.43
C ILE A 47 -0.42 5.19 10.77
N MET A 48 -0.12 5.32 9.47
CA MET A 48 0.72 4.34 8.77
C MET A 48 2.17 4.34 9.24
N GLU A 49 2.72 5.50 9.60
CA GLU A 49 4.01 5.57 10.29
C GLU A 49 4.00 4.78 11.60
N GLY A 50 2.94 4.91 12.39
CA GLY A 50 2.73 4.11 13.60
C GLY A 50 2.71 2.61 13.33
N ARG A 51 2.01 2.18 12.27
CA ARG A 51 1.95 0.76 11.85
C ARG A 51 3.31 0.23 11.40
N ILE A 52 4.09 1.02 10.65
CA ILE A 52 5.45 0.64 10.22
C ILE A 52 6.38 0.50 11.44
N LYS A 53 6.33 1.45 12.39
CA LYS A 53 7.12 1.36 13.63
C LYS A 53 6.73 0.14 14.45
N LEU A 54 5.44 -0.15 14.57
CA LEU A 54 4.97 -1.37 15.24
C LEU A 54 5.48 -2.65 14.55
N ALA A 55 5.54 -2.66 13.21
CA ALA A 55 6.13 -3.78 12.48
C ALA A 55 7.62 -3.96 12.83
N GLN A 56 8.39 -2.87 12.91
CA GLN A 56 9.78 -2.92 13.35
C GLN A 56 9.91 -3.43 14.80
N GLU A 57 9.08 -2.93 15.73
CA GLU A 57 9.08 -3.36 17.14
C GLU A 57 8.76 -4.85 17.30
N LYS A 58 7.92 -5.40 16.40
CA LYS A 58 7.59 -6.82 16.36
C LYS A 58 8.64 -7.70 15.68
N GLY A 59 9.74 -7.11 15.17
CA GLY A 59 10.82 -7.84 14.52
C GLY A 59 10.51 -8.27 13.09
N CYS A 60 9.62 -7.56 12.39
CA CYS A 60 9.38 -7.81 10.96
C CYS A 60 10.62 -7.43 10.13
N ASP A 61 10.95 -8.21 9.10
CA ASP A 61 12.01 -7.85 8.12
C ASP A 61 11.53 -6.92 7.00
N GLY A 62 10.22 -6.74 6.89
CA GLY A 62 9.60 -5.97 5.83
C GLY A 62 8.10 -5.85 5.97
N VAL A 63 7.52 -4.92 5.22
CA VAL A 63 6.11 -4.58 5.24
C VAL A 63 5.46 -4.74 3.87
N ASP A 64 4.20 -5.15 3.88
CA ASP A 64 3.34 -5.30 2.70
C ASP A 64 2.12 -4.37 2.85
N PRO A 65 2.23 -3.10 2.41
CA PRO A 65 1.17 -2.11 2.51
C PRO A 65 0.12 -2.31 1.40
N ASP A 66 -1.09 -2.73 1.77
CA ASP A 66 -2.18 -3.03 0.83
C ASP A 66 -3.01 -1.80 0.43
N ASN A 67 -3.82 -1.94 -0.62
CA ASN A 67 -4.78 -0.96 -1.14
C ASN A 67 -4.17 0.36 -1.61
N VAL A 68 -2.95 0.30 -2.13
CA VAL A 68 -2.25 1.48 -2.71
C VAL A 68 -2.67 1.78 -4.16
N ASP A 69 -3.71 1.11 -4.64
CA ASP A 69 -4.30 1.20 -5.99
C ASP A 69 -5.71 1.82 -5.99
N GLY A 70 -6.09 2.56 -4.94
CA GLY A 70 -7.40 3.20 -4.85
C GLY A 70 -7.72 4.14 -6.02
N TYR A 71 -6.72 4.65 -6.74
CA TYR A 71 -6.89 5.45 -7.97
C TYR A 71 -7.44 4.65 -9.16
N GLN A 72 -7.39 3.31 -9.12
CA GLN A 72 -7.98 2.41 -10.11
C GLN A 72 -9.41 1.97 -9.73
N ASN A 73 -9.92 2.46 -8.60
CA ASN A 73 -11.18 2.04 -8.00
C ASN A 73 -12.13 3.21 -7.79
N GLU A 74 -13.42 2.91 -7.56
CA GLU A 74 -14.41 3.91 -7.12
C GLU A 74 -14.17 4.35 -5.67
N ASN A 75 -13.17 5.20 -5.45
CA ASN A 75 -12.73 5.58 -4.10
C ASN A 75 -13.52 6.74 -3.47
N GLY A 76 -14.21 7.57 -4.26
CA GLY A 76 -14.97 8.73 -3.76
C GLY A 76 -14.11 9.91 -3.24
N LEU A 77 -12.80 9.88 -3.45
CA LEU A 77 -11.82 10.88 -3.02
C LEU A 77 -11.05 11.49 -4.19
N SER A 78 -11.37 11.08 -5.43
CA SER A 78 -10.65 11.46 -6.65
C SER A 78 -9.16 11.14 -6.59
N LEU A 79 -8.79 10.01 -5.98
CA LEU A 79 -7.39 9.57 -5.90
C LEU A 79 -6.79 9.42 -7.28
N THR A 80 -5.55 9.89 -7.41
CA THR A 80 -4.74 9.78 -8.63
C THR A 80 -3.57 8.82 -8.42
N ALA A 81 -2.97 8.37 -9.51
CA ALA A 81 -1.71 7.61 -9.47
C ALA A 81 -0.61 8.38 -8.72
N ASN A 82 -0.57 9.71 -8.85
CA ASN A 82 0.42 10.56 -8.17
C ASN A 82 0.21 10.60 -6.66
N ASP A 83 -1.03 10.51 -6.17
CA ASP A 83 -1.30 10.39 -4.73
C ASP A 83 -0.68 9.11 -4.17
N SER A 84 -0.79 8.00 -4.91
CA SER A 84 -0.24 6.70 -4.51
C SER A 84 1.28 6.66 -4.59
N ILE A 85 1.87 7.25 -5.64
CA ILE A 85 3.33 7.42 -5.75
C ILE A 85 3.87 8.27 -4.59
N SER A 86 3.22 9.39 -4.28
CA SER A 86 3.59 10.28 -3.16
C SER A 86 3.47 9.58 -1.82
N PHE A 87 2.42 8.78 -1.65
CA PHE A 87 2.19 8.01 -0.43
C PHE A 87 3.23 6.90 -0.25
N LEU A 88 3.50 6.10 -1.29
CA LEU A 88 4.56 5.08 -1.26
C LEU A 88 5.95 5.70 -1.03
N SER A 89 6.21 6.87 -1.60
CA SER A 89 7.46 7.62 -1.33
C SER A 89 7.58 8.02 0.14
N TYR A 90 6.46 8.43 0.76
CA TYR A 90 6.41 8.72 2.19
C TYR A 90 6.60 7.46 3.04
N LEU A 91 5.95 6.34 2.72
CA LEU A 91 6.15 5.09 3.46
C LEU A 91 7.60 4.61 3.34
N SER A 92 8.19 4.67 2.14
CA SER A 92 9.59 4.30 1.90
C SER A 92 10.58 5.12 2.74
N SER A 93 10.31 6.42 2.93
CA SER A 93 11.15 7.29 3.75
C SER A 93 11.13 6.94 5.24
N ILE A 94 10.08 6.26 5.72
CA ILE A 94 9.98 5.73 7.09
C ILE A 94 10.60 4.33 7.18
N VAL A 95 10.35 3.48 6.19
CA VAL A 95 10.82 2.08 6.14
C VAL A 95 12.35 2.02 6.08
N THR A 96 12.97 2.85 5.23
CA THR A 96 14.42 2.84 4.97
C THR A 96 15.28 2.99 6.24
N PRO A 97 15.09 4.03 7.09
CA PRO A 97 15.89 4.18 8.31
C PRO A 97 15.62 3.11 9.37
N LEU A 98 14.52 2.35 9.26
CA LEU A 98 14.18 1.23 10.14
C LEU A 98 14.76 -0.11 9.68
N ASN A 99 15.54 -0.12 8.58
CA ASN A 99 16.13 -1.32 7.98
C ASN A 99 15.07 -2.39 7.61
N LEU A 100 13.87 -1.93 7.26
CA LEU A 100 12.78 -2.75 6.76
C LEU A 100 12.81 -2.78 5.23
N THR A 101 12.26 -3.84 4.65
CA THR A 101 11.90 -3.89 3.22
C THR A 101 10.43 -3.51 3.01
N MET A 102 10.04 -3.09 1.81
CA MET A 102 8.66 -2.71 1.49
C MET A 102 8.26 -3.18 0.09
N GLY A 103 7.05 -3.69 -0.04
CA GLY A 103 6.47 -4.16 -1.29
C GLY A 103 5.62 -3.14 -2.03
N LEU A 104 5.40 -3.38 -3.33
CA LEU A 104 4.27 -2.85 -4.08
C LEU A 104 3.22 -3.95 -4.23
N LYS A 105 2.02 -3.71 -3.70
CA LYS A 105 0.87 -4.61 -3.83
C LYS A 105 0.03 -4.21 -5.05
N ASN A 106 -0.12 -5.12 -6.01
CA ASN A 106 -0.82 -4.91 -7.29
C ASN A 106 -0.35 -3.62 -8.00
N ALA A 107 -1.18 -2.56 -8.10
CA ALA A 107 -0.80 -1.21 -8.52
C ALA A 107 0.15 -1.14 -9.75
N GLY A 108 -0.05 -2.02 -10.74
CA GLY A 108 0.90 -2.24 -11.83
C GLY A 108 1.19 -1.00 -12.68
N SER A 109 0.24 -0.07 -12.76
CA SER A 109 0.38 1.14 -13.59
C SER A 109 1.41 2.16 -13.09
N ILE A 110 1.84 2.06 -11.81
CA ILE A 110 2.82 2.97 -11.20
C ILE A 110 4.19 2.32 -10.97
N ILE A 111 4.41 1.10 -11.46
CA ILE A 111 5.65 0.34 -11.23
C ILE A 111 6.87 1.17 -11.60
N SER A 112 6.91 1.76 -12.80
CA SER A 112 8.10 2.49 -13.25
C SER A 112 8.53 3.64 -12.34
N GLN A 113 7.59 4.26 -11.62
CA GLN A 113 7.81 5.39 -10.73
C GLN A 113 8.23 4.95 -9.33
N VAL A 114 7.70 3.83 -8.85
CA VAL A 114 7.94 3.36 -7.48
C VAL A 114 8.99 2.25 -7.40
N LEU A 115 9.36 1.63 -8.51
CA LEU A 115 10.36 0.56 -8.56
C LEU A 115 11.67 0.93 -7.85
N PRO A 116 12.19 2.18 -7.89
CA PRO A 116 13.40 2.53 -7.12
C PRO A 116 13.23 2.51 -5.60
N ILE A 117 12.00 2.67 -5.08
CA ILE A 117 11.71 2.86 -3.65
C ILE A 117 11.05 1.66 -2.96
N VAL A 118 10.69 0.62 -3.71
CA VAL A 118 10.19 -0.68 -3.21
C VAL A 118 11.22 -1.79 -3.43
N HIS A 119 11.11 -2.89 -2.70
CA HIS A 119 12.07 -3.99 -2.69
C HIS A 119 11.56 -5.25 -3.41
N PHE A 120 10.24 -5.41 -3.51
CA PHE A 120 9.57 -6.54 -4.13
C PHE A 120 8.17 -6.14 -4.59
N SER A 121 7.52 -6.99 -5.37
CA SER A 121 6.10 -6.91 -5.66
C SER A 121 5.34 -8.03 -4.95
N VAL A 122 4.13 -7.75 -4.49
CA VAL A 122 3.12 -8.75 -4.19
C VAL A 122 2.02 -8.56 -5.23
N ASN A 123 1.68 -9.62 -5.97
CA ASN A 123 0.64 -9.56 -6.98
C ASN A 123 -0.38 -10.66 -6.72
N GLU A 124 -1.64 -10.31 -6.89
CA GLU A 124 -2.75 -11.27 -6.91
C GLU A 124 -3.20 -11.48 -8.35
N GLN A 125 -3.39 -12.75 -8.73
CA GLN A 125 -4.14 -13.14 -9.92
C GLN A 125 -3.57 -12.68 -11.28
N CYS A 126 -2.29 -12.32 -11.42
CA CYS A 126 -1.80 -11.87 -12.73
C CYS A 126 -1.95 -12.90 -13.84
N VAL A 127 -1.93 -14.20 -13.50
CA VAL A 127 -2.15 -15.28 -14.46
C VAL A 127 -3.60 -15.30 -14.94
N GLN A 128 -4.55 -15.07 -14.03
CA GLN A 128 -5.98 -15.04 -14.35
C GLN A 128 -6.34 -13.81 -15.17
N GLU A 129 -5.82 -12.64 -14.80
CA GLU A 129 -6.11 -11.35 -15.44
C GLU A 129 -5.16 -11.02 -16.61
N ALA A 130 -4.27 -11.96 -16.97
CA ALA A 130 -3.29 -11.84 -18.06
C ALA A 130 -2.40 -10.57 -17.97
N GLU A 131 -1.97 -10.22 -16.76
CA GLU A 131 -1.19 -9.01 -16.47
C GLU A 131 0.23 -9.28 -15.95
N CYS A 132 0.70 -10.55 -15.96
CA CYS A 132 2.01 -10.89 -15.39
C CYS A 132 3.18 -10.17 -16.05
N ASP A 133 3.07 -9.84 -17.35
CA ASP A 133 4.10 -9.10 -18.07
C ASP A 133 4.36 -7.72 -17.46
N THR A 134 3.33 -7.08 -16.88
CA THR A 134 3.45 -5.80 -16.15
C THR A 134 4.40 -5.91 -14.97
N PHE A 135 4.32 -7.02 -14.24
CA PHE A 135 5.10 -7.27 -13.02
C PHE A 135 6.51 -7.80 -13.31
N HIS A 136 6.80 -8.22 -14.55
CA HIS A 136 8.13 -8.67 -14.96
C HIS A 136 9.21 -7.60 -14.75
N ALA A 137 8.84 -6.32 -14.78
CA ALA A 137 9.74 -5.20 -14.48
C ALA A 137 10.46 -5.33 -13.12
N PHE A 138 9.86 -6.02 -12.14
CA PHE A 138 10.55 -6.33 -10.88
C PHE A 138 11.67 -7.34 -11.09
N ILE A 139 11.41 -8.42 -11.83
CA ILE A 139 12.39 -9.46 -12.14
C ILE A 139 13.57 -8.87 -12.93
N ASP A 140 13.29 -8.02 -13.92
CA ASP A 140 14.32 -7.32 -14.70
C ASP A 140 15.20 -6.41 -13.84
N ALA A 141 14.63 -5.85 -12.76
CA ALA A 141 15.36 -5.04 -11.79
C ALA A 141 16.01 -5.88 -10.66
N GLY A 142 16.00 -7.21 -10.75
CA GLY A 142 16.56 -8.10 -9.74
C GLY A 142 15.76 -8.16 -8.44
N LYS A 143 14.47 -7.81 -8.48
CA LYS A 143 13.54 -7.79 -7.34
C LYS A 143 12.51 -8.92 -7.46
N PRO A 144 12.18 -9.63 -6.37
CA PRO A 144 11.24 -10.74 -6.44
C PRO A 144 9.79 -10.26 -6.63
N VAL A 145 8.98 -11.13 -7.24
CA VAL A 145 7.52 -11.03 -7.29
C VAL A 145 6.94 -12.18 -6.46
N PHE A 146 6.24 -11.86 -5.38
CA PHE A 146 5.48 -12.80 -4.58
C PHE A 146 4.06 -12.89 -5.15
N HIS A 147 3.84 -13.85 -6.05
CA HIS A 147 2.56 -14.06 -6.71
C HIS A 147 1.62 -14.91 -5.84
N ILE A 148 0.34 -14.51 -5.79
CA ILE A 148 -0.77 -15.19 -5.14
C ILE A 148 -1.77 -15.63 -6.21
#